data_AF-A0A484Y8K2-F1
#
_entry.id   AF-A0A484Y8K2-F1
#
_cell.length_a   1.000
_cell.length_b   1.000
_cell.length_c   1.000
_cell.angle_alpha   90.00
_cell.angle_beta   90.00
_cell.angle_gamma   90.00
#
_symmetry.space_group_name_H-M   'P 1'
#
loop_
_entity.id
_entity.type
_entity.pdbx_description
1 polymer ?
#
loop_
_entity_poly.entity_id
_entity_poly.type
_entity_poly.pdbx_seq_one_letter_code
_entity_poly.pdbx_strand_id
1 'polypeptide(L)'
;MSAFGLARQLNIPRKEAQKYMDLYFERYPGVLEYMERTRAQAKEQGYVETLDGRRLYLPDIKSSNGARRAAAERAAINAPMQGTAADIIKRAMIAVDAWLQAEQPRVRMIMQVHDELVFEVHKDDVDAVAKQIHQLMENCTRLDVPLLVEVGRGENWDQAH
;
A
#
# COMPACT_ATOMS: atom_id res chain seq x y z
N MET A 1 0.82 14.97 -0.59
CA MET A 1 0.16 15.96 -1.47
C MET A 1 0.34 17.34 -0.88
N SER A 2 0.48 18.41 -1.67
CA SER A 2 0.56 19.79 -1.11
C SER A 2 -0.85 20.35 -0.85
N ALA A 3 -0.97 21.35 0.03
CA ALA A 3 -2.24 22.04 0.28
C ALA A 3 -2.87 22.63 -1.01
N PHE A 4 -2.03 23.10 -1.94
CA PHE A 4 -2.48 23.52 -3.26
C PHE A 4 -3.05 22.36 -4.10
N GLY A 5 -2.41 21.18 -4.05
CA GLY A 5 -2.92 19.98 -4.71
C GLY A 5 -4.26 19.54 -4.11
N LEU A 6 -4.38 19.56 -2.79
CA LEU A 6 -5.61 19.25 -2.07
C LEU A 6 -6.75 20.21 -2.44
N ALA A 7 -6.47 21.52 -2.49
CA ALA A 7 -7.43 22.54 -2.90
C ALA A 7 -8.01 22.28 -4.30
N ARG A 8 -7.17 21.84 -5.24
CA ARG A 8 -7.60 21.50 -6.61
C ARG A 8 -8.46 20.25 -6.68
N GLN A 9 -8.19 19.23 -5.87
CA GLN A 9 -8.97 18.00 -5.87
C GLN A 9 -10.34 18.19 -5.19
N LEU A 10 -10.39 18.99 -4.13
CA LEU A 10 -11.62 19.28 -3.40
C LEU A 10 -12.43 20.46 -3.97
N ASN A 11 -11.91 21.15 -5.00
CA ASN A 11 -12.52 22.37 -5.55
C ASN A 11 -12.78 23.46 -4.49
N ILE A 12 -11.84 23.65 -3.56
CA ILE A 12 -11.93 24.66 -2.48
C ILE A 12 -10.82 25.71 -2.58
N PRO A 13 -10.99 26.90 -1.96
CA PRO A 13 -9.93 27.90 -1.87
C PRO A 13 -8.65 27.38 -1.19
N ARG A 14 -7.49 27.89 -1.62
CA ARG A 14 -6.16 27.43 -1.13
C ARG A 14 -6.01 27.51 0.39
N LYS A 15 -6.49 28.59 1.01
CA LYS A 15 -6.39 28.79 2.47
C LYS A 15 -7.29 27.82 3.24
N GLU A 16 -8.40 27.41 2.64
CA GLU A 16 -9.31 26.45 3.26
C GLU A 16 -8.71 25.05 3.28
N ALA A 17 -8.09 24.61 2.18
CA ALA A 17 -7.33 23.37 2.15
C ALA A 17 -6.18 23.36 3.18
N GLN A 18 -5.46 24.47 3.33
CA GLN A 18 -4.42 24.59 4.36
C GLN A 18 -5.01 24.43 5.77
N LYS A 19 -6.13 25.09 6.07
CA LYS A 19 -6.83 24.95 7.35
C LYS A 19 -7.18 23.48 7.66
N TYR A 20 -7.62 22.72 6.65
CA TYR A 20 -7.92 21.30 6.83
C TYR A 20 -6.65 20.49 7.14
N MET A 21 -5.53 20.75 6.45
CA MET A 21 -4.26 20.09 6.73
C MET A 21 -3.73 20.42 8.12
N ASP A 22 -3.83 21.68 8.56
CA ASP A 22 -3.38 22.11 9.88
C ASP A 22 -4.15 21.39 10.99
N LEU A 23 -5.50 21.37 10.89
CA LEU A 23 -6.37 20.64 11.81
C LEU A 23 -6.13 19.12 11.78
N TYR A 24 -5.84 18.56 10.60
CA TYR A 24 -5.52 17.15 10.45
C TYR A 24 -4.25 16.80 11.22
N PHE A 25 -3.18 17.58 11.09
CA PHE A 25 -1.93 17.33 11.80
C PHE A 25 -2.02 17.63 13.30
N GLU A 26 -2.86 18.58 13.72
CA GLU A 26 -3.16 18.80 15.13
C GLU A 26 -3.84 17.56 15.74
N ARG A 27 -4.77 16.95 15.02
CA ARG A 27 -5.49 15.74 15.47
C ARG A 27 -4.67 14.46 15.35
N TYR A 28 -3.80 14.37 14.33
CA TYR A 28 -2.98 13.21 14.02
C TYR A 28 -1.49 13.59 13.95
N PRO A 29 -0.88 14.00 15.08
CA PRO A 29 0.49 14.55 15.10
C PRO A 29 1.54 13.56 14.59
N GLY A 30 1.38 12.27 14.89
CA GLY A 30 2.30 11.21 14.45
C GLY A 30 2.44 11.11 12.92
N VAL A 31 1.45 11.55 12.14
CA VAL A 31 1.55 11.59 10.68
C VAL A 31 2.53 12.68 10.23
N LEU A 32 2.50 13.85 10.86
CA LEU A 32 3.42 14.93 10.54
C LEU A 32 4.85 14.55 10.96
N GLU A 33 5.01 13.97 12.14
CA GLU A 33 6.29 13.46 12.65
C GLU A 33 6.90 12.43 11.71
N TYR A 34 6.08 11.47 11.24
CA TYR A 34 6.49 10.50 10.23
C TYR A 34 6.98 11.19 8.95
N MET A 35 6.18 12.10 8.39
CA MET A 35 6.52 12.80 7.16
C MET A 35 7.83 13.60 7.28
N GLU A 36 8.08 14.25 8.42
CA GLU A 36 9.30 14.99 8.69
C GLU A 36 10.51 14.08 8.87
N ARG A 37 10.38 13.04 9.71
CA ARG A 37 11.43 12.06 9.94
C ARG A 37 11.86 11.37 8.66
N THR A 38 10.92 10.93 7.83
CA THR A 38 11.22 10.27 6.56
C THR A 38 11.92 11.20 5.57
N ARG A 39 11.56 12.49 5.51
CA ARG A 39 12.30 13.48 4.69
C ARG A 39 13.71 13.73 5.21
N ALA A 40 13.88 13.80 6.53
CA ALA A 40 15.19 13.99 7.16
C ALA A 40 16.11 12.80 6.87
N GLN A 41 15.64 11.58 7.14
CA GLN A 41 16.33 10.34 6.82
C GLN A 41 16.70 10.27 5.33
N ALA A 42 15.76 10.54 4.42
CA ALA A 42 16.01 10.53 2.99
C ALA A 42 17.16 11.47 2.57
N LYS A 43 17.23 12.67 3.18
CA LYS A 43 18.32 13.61 2.95
C LYS A 43 19.64 13.13 3.55
N GLU A 44 19.60 12.52 4.72
CA GLU A 44 20.81 12.04 5.38
C GLU A 44 21.46 10.90 4.59
N GLN A 45 20.72 9.81 4.35
CA GLN A 45 21.25 8.57 3.79
C GLN A 45 21.08 8.42 2.26
N GLY A 46 20.26 9.26 1.63
CA GLY A 46 20.02 9.23 0.18
C GLY A 46 19.01 8.18 -0.30
N TYR A 47 18.34 7.48 0.61
CA TYR A 47 17.32 6.48 0.32
C TYR A 47 16.28 6.36 1.44
N VAL A 48 15.16 5.70 1.15
CA VAL A 48 14.14 5.29 2.14
C VAL A 48 13.87 3.79 2.02
N GLU A 49 13.32 3.19 3.08
CA GLU A 49 13.11 1.74 3.19
C GLU A 49 11.65 1.37 3.47
N THR A 50 11.24 0.21 3.00
CA THR A 50 10.01 -0.49 3.44
C THR A 50 10.25 -1.23 4.75
N LEU A 51 9.18 -1.73 5.38
CA LEU A 51 9.30 -2.56 6.59
C LEU A 51 10.13 -3.84 6.39
N ASP A 52 10.15 -4.42 5.19
CA ASP A 52 10.97 -5.60 4.84
C ASP A 52 12.38 -5.20 4.32
N GLY A 53 12.77 -3.93 4.41
CA GLY A 53 14.10 -3.44 4.07
C GLY A 53 14.35 -3.17 2.58
N ARG A 54 13.31 -3.19 1.73
CA ARG A 54 13.46 -2.78 0.31
C ARG A 54 13.75 -1.29 0.25
N ARG A 55 14.78 -0.91 -0.52
CA ARG A 55 15.22 0.49 -0.67
C ARG A 55 14.69 1.17 -1.92
N LEU A 56 14.38 2.46 -1.79
CA LEU A 56 14.29 3.39 -2.91
C LEU A 56 15.36 4.47 -2.75
N TYR A 57 16.32 4.52 -3.67
CA TYR A 57 17.33 5.57 -3.74
C TYR A 57 16.76 6.84 -4.36
N LEU A 58 17.09 8.00 -3.77
CA LEU A 58 16.52 9.30 -4.12
C LEU A 58 17.65 10.27 -4.52
N PRO A 59 18.21 10.14 -5.74
CA PRO A 59 19.37 10.94 -6.16
C PRO A 59 19.09 12.45 -6.15
N ASP A 60 17.84 12.85 -6.39
CA ASP A 60 17.42 14.25 -6.41
C ASP A 60 17.02 14.82 -5.04
N ILE A 61 17.18 14.08 -3.93
CA ILE A 61 16.74 14.53 -2.60
C ILE A 61 17.50 15.77 -2.09
N LYS A 62 18.71 16.00 -2.60
CA LYS A 62 19.53 17.21 -2.37
C LYS A 62 19.62 18.11 -3.60
N SER A 63 18.78 17.89 -4.61
CA SER A 63 18.84 18.66 -5.86
C SER A 63 18.67 20.15 -5.57
N SER A 64 19.52 20.97 -6.19
CA SER A 64 19.37 22.43 -6.18
C SER A 64 18.13 22.86 -6.97
N ASN A 65 17.66 22.02 -7.90
CA ASN A 65 16.40 22.23 -8.61
C ASN A 65 15.21 21.94 -7.69
N GLY A 66 14.44 22.98 -7.37
CA GLY A 66 13.32 22.89 -6.43
C GLY A 66 12.22 21.91 -6.86
N ALA A 67 11.91 21.81 -8.16
CA ALA A 67 10.88 20.90 -8.65
C ALA A 67 11.32 19.43 -8.57
N ARG A 68 12.58 19.13 -8.93
CA ARG A 68 13.16 17.78 -8.78
C ARG A 68 13.24 17.37 -7.32
N ARG A 69 13.72 18.26 -6.45
CA ARG A 69 13.77 18.01 -5.00
C ARG A 69 12.38 17.77 -4.42
N ALA A 70 11.37 18.57 -4.79
CA ALA A 70 10.00 18.37 -4.32
C ALA A 70 9.37 17.05 -4.84
N ALA A 71 9.80 16.54 -5.99
CA ALA A 71 9.41 15.20 -6.45
C ALA A 71 10.08 14.11 -5.60
N ALA A 72 11.37 14.24 -5.31
CA ALA A 72 12.11 13.30 -4.47
C ALA A 72 11.56 13.26 -3.02
N GLU A 73 11.23 14.42 -2.43
CA GLU A 73 10.63 14.49 -1.09
C GLU A 73 9.24 13.84 -1.05
N ARG A 74 8.44 13.94 -2.12
CA ARG A 74 7.16 13.21 -2.23
C ARG A 74 7.38 11.71 -2.36
N ALA A 75 8.34 11.29 -3.18
CA ALA A 75 8.70 9.88 -3.32
C ALA A 75 9.22 9.29 -1.99
N ALA A 76 9.98 10.06 -1.22
CA ALA A 76 10.47 9.66 0.10
C ALA A 76 9.34 9.26 1.06
N ILE A 77 8.25 10.03 1.08
CA ILE A 77 7.09 9.76 1.95
C ILE A 77 6.26 8.59 1.40
N ASN A 78 6.05 8.54 0.08
CA ASN A 78 5.16 7.54 -0.52
C ASN A 78 5.78 6.14 -0.59
N ALA A 79 7.08 6.04 -0.88
CA ALA A 79 7.74 4.77 -1.18
C ALA A 79 7.74 3.76 -0.02
N PRO A 80 7.93 4.15 1.26
CA PRO A 80 7.80 3.21 2.37
C PRO A 80 6.42 2.57 2.44
N MET A 81 5.35 3.36 2.31
CA MET A 81 3.97 2.85 2.36
C MET A 81 3.64 1.96 1.15
N GLN A 82 3.86 2.46 -0.06
CA GLN A 82 3.55 1.73 -1.29
C GLN A 82 4.43 0.49 -1.45
N GLY A 83 5.71 0.60 -1.12
CA GLY A 83 6.66 -0.50 -1.18
C GLY A 83 6.32 -1.59 -0.18
N THR A 84 5.94 -1.24 1.06
CA THR A 84 5.46 -2.20 2.06
C THR A 84 4.20 -2.91 1.60
N ALA A 85 3.22 -2.21 1.02
CA ALA A 85 2.05 -2.86 0.43
C ALA A 85 2.45 -3.88 -0.66
N ALA A 86 3.38 -3.51 -1.53
CA ALA A 86 3.90 -4.43 -2.56
C ALA A 86 4.65 -5.64 -1.97
N ASP A 87 5.33 -5.47 -0.83
CA ASP A 87 5.99 -6.57 -0.13
C ASP A 87 4.98 -7.53 0.49
N ILE A 88 3.94 -7.01 1.15
CA ILE A 88 2.84 -7.77 1.73
C ILE A 88 2.12 -8.60 0.66
N ILE A 89 1.75 -7.98 -0.48
CA ILE A 89 1.07 -8.67 -1.57
C ILE A 89 1.92 -9.82 -2.11
N LYS A 90 3.24 -9.60 -2.30
CA LYS A 90 4.14 -10.67 -2.76
C LYS A 90 4.26 -11.80 -1.76
N ARG A 91 4.30 -11.51 -0.47
CA ARG A 91 4.28 -12.53 0.59
C ARG A 91 2.98 -13.33 0.58
N ALA A 92 1.85 -12.65 0.40
CA ALA A 92 0.54 -13.29 0.26
C ALA A 92 0.49 -14.21 -0.97
N MET A 93 0.99 -13.75 -2.12
CA MET A 93 1.08 -14.57 -3.34
C MET A 93 1.90 -15.85 -3.10
N ILE A 94 3.06 -15.74 -2.46
CA ILE A 94 3.93 -16.90 -2.14
C ILE A 94 3.24 -17.85 -1.16
N ALA A 95 2.59 -17.32 -0.11
CA ALA A 95 1.89 -18.14 0.88
C ALA A 95 0.71 -18.91 0.27
N VAL A 96 -0.06 -18.25 -0.59
CA VAL A 96 -1.19 -18.85 -1.30
C VAL A 96 -0.67 -19.89 -2.30
N ASP A 97 0.33 -19.57 -3.13
CA ASP A 97 0.91 -20.55 -4.07
C ASP A 97 1.46 -21.79 -3.35
N ALA A 98 2.17 -21.62 -2.23
CA ALA A 98 2.66 -22.75 -1.43
C ALA A 98 1.52 -23.69 -0.97
N TRP A 99 0.38 -23.13 -0.58
CA TRP A 99 -0.82 -23.92 -0.26
C TRP A 99 -1.41 -24.60 -1.51
N LEU A 100 -1.51 -23.91 -2.65
CA LEU A 100 -1.98 -24.52 -3.91
C LEU A 100 -1.10 -25.71 -4.31
N GLN A 101 0.23 -25.58 -4.21
CA GLN A 101 1.17 -26.65 -4.57
C GLN A 101 1.06 -27.84 -3.62
N ALA A 102 0.88 -27.61 -2.31
CA ALA A 102 0.85 -28.66 -1.30
C ALA A 102 -0.47 -29.44 -1.27
N GLU A 103 -1.62 -28.75 -1.33
CA GLU A 103 -2.94 -29.37 -1.17
C GLU A 103 -3.64 -29.68 -2.49
N GLN A 104 -3.17 -29.12 -3.62
CA GLN A 104 -3.76 -29.28 -4.95
C GLN A 104 -5.30 -29.07 -4.97
N PRO A 105 -5.84 -27.98 -4.38
CA PRO A 105 -7.27 -27.68 -4.43
C PRO A 105 -7.72 -27.36 -5.86
N ARG A 106 -9.03 -27.39 -6.13
CA ARG A 106 -9.61 -27.01 -7.43
C ARG A 106 -9.70 -25.48 -7.59
N VAL A 107 -8.55 -24.82 -7.52
CA VAL A 107 -8.38 -23.37 -7.51
C VAL A 107 -7.19 -22.98 -8.39
N ARG A 108 -7.27 -21.83 -9.07
CA ARG A 108 -6.14 -21.21 -9.76
C ARG A 108 -6.06 -19.73 -9.44
N MET A 109 -4.88 -19.25 -9.08
CA MET A 109 -4.60 -17.81 -9.05
C MET A 109 -4.35 -17.33 -10.49
N ILE A 110 -5.15 -16.39 -10.97
CA ILE A 110 -5.11 -15.97 -12.39
C ILE A 110 -4.62 -14.54 -12.59
N MET A 111 -4.79 -13.65 -11.61
CA MET A 111 -4.37 -12.25 -11.72
C MET A 111 -3.91 -11.68 -10.38
N GLN A 112 -3.06 -10.65 -10.47
CA GLN A 112 -2.81 -9.70 -9.40
C GLN A 112 -2.91 -8.30 -10.02
N VAL A 113 -3.71 -7.43 -9.41
CA VAL A 113 -3.85 -6.02 -9.79
C VAL A 113 -4.08 -5.21 -8.52
N HIS A 114 -3.48 -4.01 -8.44
CA HIS A 114 -3.54 -3.18 -7.22
C HIS A 114 -3.17 -3.97 -5.95
N ASP A 115 -4.14 -4.15 -5.06
CA ASP A 115 -4.09 -4.86 -3.78
C ASP A 115 -4.98 -6.12 -3.75
N GLU A 116 -5.49 -6.56 -4.91
CA GLU A 116 -6.31 -7.77 -5.04
C GLU A 116 -5.57 -8.93 -5.73
N LEU A 117 -5.91 -10.16 -5.30
CA LEU A 117 -5.55 -11.41 -5.96
C LEU A 117 -6.83 -12.06 -6.47
N VAL A 118 -6.86 -12.41 -7.76
CA VAL A 118 -8.06 -12.97 -8.40
C VAL A 118 -7.86 -14.46 -8.68
N PHE A 119 -8.89 -15.23 -8.36
CA PHE A 119 -8.87 -16.69 -8.43
C PHE A 119 -10.05 -17.23 -9.24
N GLU A 120 -9.81 -18.32 -9.97
CA GLU A 120 -10.87 -19.22 -10.41
C GLU A 120 -11.02 -20.35 -9.39
N VAL A 121 -12.23 -20.55 -8.87
CA VAL A 121 -12.52 -21.53 -7.82
C VAL A 121 -13.66 -22.41 -8.29
N HIS A 122 -13.55 -23.73 -8.10
CA HIS A 122 -14.66 -24.62 -8.38
C HIS A 122 -15.86 -24.28 -7.48
N LYS A 123 -17.05 -24.11 -8.06
CA LYS A 123 -18.27 -23.64 -7.38
C LYS A 123 -18.62 -24.38 -6.07
N ASP A 124 -18.30 -25.67 -5.99
CA ASP A 124 -18.60 -26.51 -4.83
C ASP A 124 -17.60 -26.33 -3.66
N ASP A 125 -16.46 -25.68 -3.89
CA ASP A 125 -15.38 -25.51 -2.91
C ASP A 125 -15.27 -24.06 -2.39
N VAL A 126 -16.11 -23.15 -2.88
CA VAL A 126 -15.98 -21.70 -2.70
C VAL A 126 -15.84 -21.30 -1.23
N ASP A 127 -16.70 -21.81 -0.34
CA ASP A 127 -16.70 -21.37 1.06
C ASP A 127 -15.42 -21.81 1.82
N ALA A 128 -14.93 -23.04 1.55
CA ALA A 128 -13.71 -23.55 2.16
C ALA A 128 -12.47 -22.81 1.64
N VAL A 129 -12.41 -22.59 0.32
CA VAL A 129 -11.32 -21.88 -0.35
C VAL A 129 -11.29 -20.42 0.07
N ALA A 130 -12.43 -19.73 0.13
CA ALA A 130 -12.51 -18.33 0.55
C ALA A 130 -11.97 -18.14 1.97
N LYS A 131 -12.36 -19.02 2.90
CA LYS A 131 -11.84 -19.00 4.27
C LYS A 131 -10.33 -19.19 4.31
N GLN A 132 -9.79 -20.12 3.52
CA GLN A 132 -8.36 -20.41 3.49
C GLN A 132 -7.56 -19.24 2.90
N ILE A 133 -8.00 -18.68 1.76
CA ILE A 133 -7.36 -17.52 1.13
C ILE A 133 -7.35 -16.32 2.08
N HIS A 134 -8.49 -16.03 2.71
CA HIS A 134 -8.60 -14.95 3.68
C HIS A 134 -7.58 -15.10 4.82
N GLN A 135 -7.51 -16.29 5.43
CA GLN A 135 -6.56 -16.58 6.51
C GLN A 135 -5.10 -16.47 6.06
N LEU A 136 -4.76 -16.96 4.87
CA LEU A 136 -3.39 -16.88 4.35
C LEU A 136 -2.98 -15.43 4.07
N MET A 137 -3.87 -14.62 3.51
CA MET A 137 -3.57 -13.24 3.11
C MET A 137 -3.48 -12.30 4.32
N GLU A 138 -4.40 -12.37 5.27
CA GLU A 138 -4.40 -11.46 6.43
C GLU A 138 -3.24 -11.76 7.40
N ASN A 139 -2.78 -13.01 7.44
CA ASN A 139 -1.74 -13.48 8.35
C ASN A 139 -0.35 -13.62 7.70
N CYS A 140 -0.18 -13.19 6.44
CA CYS A 140 1.11 -13.34 5.72
C CYS A 140 2.23 -12.44 6.28
N THR A 141 1.85 -11.42 7.07
CA THR A 141 2.74 -10.42 7.66
C THR A 141 2.29 -10.09 9.08
N ARG A 142 3.25 -9.86 9.98
CA ARG A 142 2.95 -9.35 11.32
C ARG A 142 3.08 -7.84 11.32
N LEU A 143 1.98 -7.16 11.60
CA LEU A 143 1.91 -5.71 11.76
C LEU A 143 1.20 -5.39 13.07
N ASP A 144 1.49 -4.23 13.65
CA ASP A 144 0.78 -3.74 14.83
C ASP A 144 -0.68 -3.38 14.52
N VAL A 145 -0.99 -3.16 13.24
CA VAL A 145 -2.34 -2.91 12.72
C VAL A 145 -2.82 -4.16 11.97
N PRO A 146 -4.02 -4.69 12.28
CA PRO A 146 -4.53 -5.87 11.60
C PRO A 146 -4.80 -5.56 10.12
N LEU A 147 -4.32 -6.42 9.23
CA LEU A 147 -4.67 -6.38 7.81
C LEU A 147 -6.10 -6.88 7.65
N LEU A 148 -6.86 -6.22 6.78
CA LEU A 148 -8.20 -6.63 6.39
C LEU A 148 -8.16 -7.18 4.97
N VAL A 149 -8.78 -8.33 4.75
CA VAL A 149 -8.95 -8.93 3.43
C VAL A 149 -10.44 -9.10 3.18
N GLU A 150 -10.96 -8.41 2.18
CA GLU A 150 -12.33 -8.60 1.70
C GLU A 150 -12.34 -9.69 0.61
N VAL A 151 -13.37 -10.54 0.63
CA VAL A 151 -13.51 -11.65 -0.33
C VAL A 151 -14.88 -11.55 -1.00
N GLY A 152 -14.89 -11.20 -2.27
CA GLY A 152 -16.07 -11.26 -3.13
C GLY A 152 -16.08 -12.50 -4.04
N ARG A 153 -17.24 -12.79 -4.63
CA ARG A 153 -17.46 -13.94 -5.52
C ARG A 153 -18.52 -13.62 -6.57
N GLY A 154 -18.35 -14.13 -7.77
CA GLY A 154 -19.30 -13.91 -8.86
C GLY A 154 -18.94 -14.69 -10.12
N GLU A 155 -19.83 -14.62 -11.12
CA GLU A 155 -19.65 -15.31 -12.42
C GLU A 155 -18.61 -14.63 -13.32
N ASN A 156 -18.25 -13.40 -12.98
CA ASN A 156 -17.21 -12.63 -13.64
C ASN A 156 -16.53 -11.70 -12.61
N TRP A 157 -15.43 -11.08 -13.02
CA TRP A 157 -14.62 -10.24 -12.12
C TRP A 157 -15.41 -9.05 -11.56
N ASP A 158 -16.29 -8.40 -12.34
CA ASP A 158 -17.11 -7.25 -11.88
C ASP A 158 -18.09 -7.63 -10.76
N GLN A 159 -18.60 -8.87 -10.74
CA GLN A 159 -19.45 -9.36 -9.65
C GLN A 159 -18.65 -9.78 -8.41
N ALA A 160 -17.38 -10.15 -8.58
CA ALA A 160 -16.51 -10.60 -7.51
C ALA A 160 -15.71 -9.46 -6.85
N HIS A 161 -15.57 -8.34 -7.55
CA HIS A 161 -14.99 -7.09 -7.07
C HIS A 161 -16.03 -6.28 -6.27
#